data_AF-A0A930FN81-F1
#
_entry.id   AF-A0A930FN81-F1
#
_cell.length_a   1.000
_cell.length_b   1.000
_cell.length_c   1.000
_cell.angle_alpha   90.00
_cell.angle_beta   90.00
_cell.angle_gamma   90.00
#
_symmetry.space_group_name_H-M   'P 1'
#
loop_
_entity.id
_entity.type
_entity.pdbx_description
1 polymer ?
#
loop_
_entity_poly.entity_id
_entity_poly.type
_entity_poly.pdbx_seq_one_letter_code
_entity_poly.pdbx_strand_id
1 'polypeptide(L)'
;MENGNLVKEVLQLKKASGEVEKTEVTTYEYDLSIKNPKLSIVTRLVKPYFYGSETYSPETVSKNMLTKWTTTSPVREDNRSSTFTYQKNAQGYPTEIDERTSGNTRSWTAYEY
;
A
#
# COMPACT_ATOMS: atom_id res chain seq x y z
N MET A 1 -6.72 -0.13 10.39
CA MET A 1 -5.38 0.44 10.69
C MET A 1 -4.84 -0.27 11.91
N GLU A 2 -3.56 -0.62 11.91
CA GLU A 2 -2.90 -1.26 13.06
C GLU A 2 -1.52 -0.63 13.24
N ASN A 3 -1.17 -0.25 14.47
CA ASN A 3 0.08 0.45 14.81
C ASN A 3 0.39 1.72 13.98
N GLY A 4 -0.64 2.31 13.34
CA GLY A 4 -0.48 3.44 12.43
C GLY A 4 -0.17 3.06 10.98
N ASN A 5 -0.38 1.80 10.60
CA ASN A 5 -0.25 1.30 9.23
C ASN A 5 -1.62 0.85 8.68
N LEU A 6 -1.83 1.06 7.38
CA LEU A 6 -2.99 0.57 6.64
C LEU A 6 -2.83 -0.92 6.32
N VAL A 7 -3.52 -1.79 7.04
CA VAL A 7 -3.36 -3.25 6.86
C VAL A 7 -4.34 -3.88 5.85
N LYS A 8 -5.45 -3.20 5.56
CA LYS A 8 -6.51 -3.73 4.71
C LYS A 8 -7.34 -2.62 4.06
N GLU A 9 -7.65 -2.80 2.78
CA GLU A 9 -8.64 -2.03 2.02
C GLU A 9 -9.70 -2.98 1.45
N VAL A 10 -10.95 -2.53 1.41
CA VAL A 10 -12.07 -3.26 0.83
C VAL A 10 -12.77 -2.35 -0.19
N LEU A 11 -12.72 -2.73 -1.46
CA LEU A 11 -13.42 -2.05 -2.53
C LEU A 11 -14.67 -2.84 -2.88
N GLN A 12 -15.84 -2.20 -2.78
CA GLN A 12 -17.12 -2.80 -3.15
C GLN A 12 -17.69 -2.11 -4.38
N LEU A 13 -17.95 -2.90 -5.42
CA LEU A 13 -18.81 -2.46 -6.52
C LEU A 13 -20.25 -2.78 -6.12
N LYS A 14 -21.11 -1.77 -6.12
CA LYS A 14 -22.53 -1.91 -5.78
C LYS A 14 -23.39 -1.64 -7.01
N LYS A 15 -24.50 -2.38 -7.11
CA LYS A 15 -25.56 -2.10 -8.07
C LYS A 15 -26.22 -0.76 -7.74
N ALA A 16 -27.01 -0.22 -8.68
CA ALA A 16 -27.84 0.96 -8.42
C ALA A 16 -28.83 0.75 -7.26
N SER A 17 -29.23 -0.50 -6.98
CA SER A 17 -30.06 -0.87 -5.83
C SER A 17 -29.33 -0.80 -4.47
N GLY A 18 -28.01 -0.57 -4.46
CA GLY A 18 -27.18 -0.55 -3.25
C GLY A 18 -26.65 -1.93 -2.83
N GLU A 19 -27.09 -3.01 -3.46
CA GLU A 19 -26.58 -4.37 -3.23
C GLU A 19 -25.13 -4.51 -3.71
N VAL A 20 -24.29 -5.19 -2.94
CA VAL A 20 -22.90 -5.46 -3.31
C VAL A 20 -22.87 -6.51 -4.43
N GLU A 21 -22.28 -6.13 -5.56
CA GLU A 21 -22.09 -7.00 -6.71
C GLU A 21 -20.72 -7.71 -6.64
N LYS A 22 -19.67 -6.97 -6.26
CA LYS A 22 -18.30 -7.48 -6.19
C LYS A 22 -17.57 -6.86 -5.00
N THR A 23 -16.70 -7.65 -4.40
CA THR A 23 -15.80 -7.19 -3.34
C THR A 23 -14.37 -7.54 -3.72
N GLU A 24 -13.50 -6.54 -3.80
CA GLU A 24 -12.06 -6.74 -3.86
C GLU A 24 -11.45 -6.41 -2.49
N VAL A 25 -10.51 -7.23 -2.06
CA VAL A 25 -9.83 -7.05 -0.77
C VAL A 25 -8.35 -6.95 -1.02
N THR A 26 -7.74 -5.85 -0.58
CA THR A 26 -6.28 -5.69 -0.58
C THR A 26 -5.76 -5.74 0.85
N THR A 27 -4.77 -6.60 1.10
CA THR A 27 -4.06 -6.70 2.39
C THR A 27 -2.63 -6.22 2.24
N TYR A 28 -2.10 -5.63 3.31
CA TYR A 28 -0.78 -4.99 3.34
C TYR A 28 0.04 -5.46 4.54
N GLU A 29 1.29 -5.78 4.30
CA GLU A 29 2.28 -6.23 5.30
C GLU A 29 3.45 -5.24 5.35
N TYR A 30 4.06 -5.05 6.53
CA TYR A 30 5.05 -4.00 6.77
C TYR A 30 6.25 -4.50 7.55
N ASP A 31 7.41 -3.88 7.33
CA ASP A 31 8.55 -3.96 8.24
C ASP A 31 8.48 -2.80 9.24
N LEU A 32 8.13 -3.11 10.49
CA LEU A 32 7.98 -2.11 11.54
C LEU A 32 9.29 -1.41 11.93
N SER A 33 10.44 -1.96 11.51
CA SER A 33 11.77 -1.42 11.75
C SER A 33 12.24 -0.43 10.68
N ILE A 34 11.45 -0.21 9.62
CA ILE A 34 11.75 0.72 8.53
C ILE A 34 10.72 1.83 8.52
N LYS A 35 11.18 3.07 8.63
CA LYS A 35 10.36 4.28 8.63
C LYS A 35 9.96 4.62 7.20
N ASN A 36 8.73 5.10 7.04
CA ASN A 36 8.26 5.66 5.78
C ASN A 36 8.70 7.14 5.65
N PRO A 37 9.60 7.49 4.71
CA PRO A 37 10.02 8.88 4.51
C PRO A 37 8.91 9.75 3.90
N LYS A 38 7.92 9.15 3.23
CA LYS A 38 6.80 9.86 2.59
C LYS A 38 5.64 10.15 3.55
N LEU A 39 5.73 9.73 4.82
CA LEU A 39 4.67 10.00 5.80
C LEU A 39 4.60 11.51 6.11
N SER A 40 3.69 12.21 5.45
CA SER A 40 3.44 13.62 5.70
C SER A 40 2.25 13.84 6.64
N ILE A 41 2.43 14.71 7.63
CA ILE A 41 1.35 15.17 8.52
C ILE A 41 0.25 15.91 7.74
N VAL A 42 0.62 16.60 6.67
CA VAL A 42 -0.33 17.30 5.78
C VAL A 42 -1.24 16.30 5.09
N THR A 43 -0.71 15.17 4.62
CA THR A 43 -1.50 14.12 3.97
C THR A 43 -2.49 13.46 4.94
N ARG A 44 -2.12 13.33 6.22
CA ARG A 44 -3.02 12.83 7.28
C ARG A 44 -4.15 13.80 7.61
N LEU A 45 -3.93 15.12 7.47
CA LEU A 45 -4.87 16.17 7.89
C LEU A 45 -5.79 16.67 6.75
N VAL A 46 -5.32 16.65 5.49
CA VAL A 46 -5.99 17.36 4.37
C VAL A 46 -6.92 16.47 3.53
N LYS A 47 -6.98 15.15 3.75
CA LYS A 47 -7.76 14.22 2.89
C LYS A 47 -9.15 13.77 3.39
N PRO A 48 -10.05 14.62 3.95
CA PRO A 48 -11.39 14.12 4.29
C PRO A 48 -12.38 14.07 3.10
N TYR A 49 -12.18 14.74 1.95
CA TYR A 49 -13.29 14.94 0.99
C TYR A 49 -12.95 15.14 -0.50
N PHE A 50 -12.11 14.32 -1.13
CA PHE A 50 -12.00 14.36 -2.61
C PHE A 50 -12.23 12.99 -3.25
N TYR A 51 -13.38 12.88 -3.91
CA TYR A 51 -13.74 11.87 -4.90
C TYR A 51 -12.75 11.96 -6.06
N GLY A 52 -11.83 10.99 -6.16
CA GLY A 52 -10.80 10.96 -7.20
C GLY A 52 -9.58 10.11 -6.82
N SER A 53 -9.79 8.80 -6.70
CA SER A 53 -8.87 7.67 -6.93
C SER A 53 -7.38 7.64 -6.47
N GLU A 54 -6.80 8.62 -5.78
CA GLU A 54 -5.42 8.52 -5.24
C GLU A 54 -5.31 8.81 -3.73
N THR A 55 -6.41 8.66 -2.99
CA THR A 55 -6.56 9.35 -1.71
C THR A 55 -6.22 8.56 -0.44
N TYR A 56 -5.96 7.26 -0.48
CA TYR A 56 -5.60 6.51 0.73
C TYR A 56 -4.68 5.30 0.44
N SER A 57 -3.39 5.54 0.20
CA SER A 57 -2.41 4.48 -0.08
C SER A 57 -1.48 4.22 1.10
N PRO A 58 -0.98 2.97 1.28
CA PRO A 58 0.06 2.67 2.26
C PRO A 58 1.22 3.65 2.26
N GLU A 59 1.69 4.07 1.09
CA GLU A 59 2.81 5.00 0.93
C GLU A 59 2.59 6.34 1.62
N THR A 60 1.35 6.78 1.76
CA THR A 60 1.04 8.13 2.24
C THR A 60 0.48 8.16 3.66
N VAL A 61 -0.09 7.04 4.13
CA VAL A 61 -0.80 6.99 5.43
C VAL A 61 -0.16 6.04 6.44
N SER A 62 0.70 5.12 6.00
CA SER A 62 1.37 4.16 6.88
C SER A 62 2.68 4.70 7.41
N LYS A 63 2.95 4.47 8.69
CA LYS A 63 4.20 4.86 9.36
C LYS A 63 5.42 4.09 8.86
N ASN A 64 5.22 2.88 8.37
CA ASN A 64 6.28 1.97 8.00
C ASN A 64 6.28 1.63 6.51
N MET A 65 7.42 1.16 6.00
CA MET A 65 7.54 0.72 4.62
C MET A 65 6.83 -0.61 4.40
N LEU A 66 6.07 -0.67 3.31
CA LEU A 66 5.30 -1.83 2.87
C LEU A 66 6.25 -2.91 2.36
N THR A 67 6.16 -4.14 2.88
CA THR A 67 6.96 -5.29 2.41
C THR A 67 6.19 -6.17 1.47
N LYS A 68 4.85 -6.17 1.54
CA LYS A 68 4.01 -6.93 0.63
C LYS A 68 2.61 -6.38 0.56
N TRP A 69 2.00 -6.44 -0.62
CA TRP A 69 0.55 -6.32 -0.76
C TRP A 69 -0.02 -7.44 -1.60
N THR A 70 -1.29 -7.77 -1.37
CA THR A 70 -2.02 -8.75 -2.18
C THR A 70 -3.46 -8.33 -2.31
N THR A 71 -3.97 -8.31 -3.54
CA THR A 71 -5.36 -8.03 -3.88
C THR A 71 -6.03 -9.31 -4.35
N THR A 72 -7.09 -9.69 -3.65
CA THR A 72 -7.99 -10.79 -4.03
C THR A 72 -9.26 -10.22 -4.67
N SER A 73 -9.60 -10.72 -5.85
CA SER A 73 -10.78 -10.29 -6.62
C SER A 73 -11.50 -11.53 -7.16
N PRO A 74 -12.83 -11.63 -7.02
CA PRO A 74 -13.60 -12.77 -7.51
C PRO A 74 -13.67 -12.86 -9.05
N VAL A 75 -13.18 -11.84 -9.77
CA VAL A 75 -13.25 -11.75 -11.24
C VAL A 75 -11.91 -12.09 -11.90
N ARG A 76 -10.83 -12.23 -11.12
CA ARG A 76 -9.49 -12.54 -11.63
C ARG A 76 -9.09 -13.94 -11.15
N GLU A 77 -8.55 -14.76 -12.06
CA GLU A 77 -8.03 -16.09 -11.69
C GLU A 77 -6.84 -15.99 -10.72
N ASP A 78 -5.95 -15.03 -10.96
CA ASP A 78 -4.77 -14.79 -10.11
C ASP A 78 -4.89 -13.54 -9.25
N ASN A 79 -4.46 -13.66 -8.00
CA ASN A 79 -4.28 -12.52 -7.12
C ASN A 79 -3.15 -11.62 -7.64
N ARG A 80 -3.36 -10.32 -7.59
CA ARG A 80 -2.29 -9.34 -7.82
C ARG A 80 -1.50 -9.18 -6.53
N SER A 81 -0.18 -9.14 -6.61
CA SER A 81 0.65 -8.88 -5.45
C SER A 81 1.95 -8.20 -5.83
N SER A 82 2.59 -7.57 -4.85
CA SER A 82 4.00 -7.19 -4.96
C SER A 82 4.69 -7.41 -3.63
N THR A 83 5.97 -7.76 -3.70
CA THR A 83 6.88 -7.91 -2.56
C THR A 83 8.01 -6.90 -2.69
N PHE A 84 8.40 -6.29 -1.58
CA PHE A 84 9.44 -5.27 -1.51
C PHE A 84 10.52 -5.71 -0.53
N THR A 85 11.78 -5.59 -0.95
CA THR A 85 12.96 -5.80 -0.10
C THR A 85 13.70 -4.49 0.03
N TYR A 86 14.12 -4.14 1.24
CA TYR A 86 14.75 -2.85 1.52
C TYR A 86 16.15 -3.00 2.10
N GLN A 87 17.03 -2.09 1.72
CA GLN A 87 18.18 -1.70 2.54
C GLN A 87 17.82 -0.45 3.34
N LYS A 88 18.43 -0.23 4.51
CA LYS A 88 18.15 0.94 5.35
C LYS A 88 19.41 1.51 6.00
N ASN A 89 19.38 2.81 6.26
CA ASN A 89 20.43 3.49 7.01
C ASN A 89 20.28 3.27 8.54
N ALA A 90 21.28 3.73 9.31
CA ALA A 90 21.29 3.62 10.76
C ALA A 90 20.11 4.34 11.45
N GLN A 91 19.52 5.34 10.80
CA GLN A 91 18.35 6.09 11.28
C GLN A 91 17.02 5.36 11.02
N GLY A 92 17.05 4.24 10.28
CA GLY A 92 15.91 3.39 9.97
C GLY A 92 15.12 3.83 8.72
N TYR A 93 15.69 4.65 7.83
CA TYR A 93 15.08 5.04 6.57
C TYR A 93 15.60 4.18 5.40
N PRO A 94 14.76 3.87 4.40
CA PRO A 94 15.14 2.98 3.29
C PRO A 94 16.15 3.65 2.37
N THR A 95 17.25 2.98 2.04
CA THR A 95 18.27 3.49 1.09
C THR A 95 18.13 2.85 -0.28
N GLU A 96 17.61 1.63 -0.34
CA GLU A 96 17.30 0.93 -1.59
C GLU A 96 16.01 0.14 -1.43
N ILE A 97 15.28 -0.02 -2.53
CA ILE A 97 14.11 -0.88 -2.64
C ILE A 97 14.22 -1.75 -3.90
N ASP A 98 13.95 -3.03 -3.74
CA ASP A 98 13.73 -3.99 -4.83
C ASP A 98 12.29 -4.46 -4.77
N GLU A 99 11.52 -4.23 -5.83
CA GLU A 99 10.12 -4.67 -5.95
C GLU A 99 10.01 -5.84 -6.92
N ARG A 100 9.21 -6.84 -6.54
CA ARG A 100 8.79 -7.94 -7.40
C ARG A 100 7.28 -8.04 -7.44
N THR A 101 6.72 -7.87 -8.62
CA THR A 101 5.27 -8.01 -8.85
C THR A 101 4.92 -9.44 -9.25
N SER A 102 3.69 -9.88 -9.01
CA SER A 102 3.21 -11.20 -9.47
C SER A 102 3.23 -11.38 -10.99
N GLY A 103 3.34 -10.29 -11.76
CA GLY A 103 3.47 -10.30 -13.23
C GLY A 103 4.92 -10.38 -13.75
N ASN A 104 5.86 -10.90 -12.96
CA ASN A 104 7.30 -11.01 -13.29
C ASN A 104 8.02 -9.67 -13.56
N THR A 105 7.38 -8.52 -13.31
CA THR A 105 8.05 -7.22 -13.40
C THR A 105 8.86 -7.00 -12.13
N ARG A 106 10.13 -6.57 -12.30
CA ARG A 106 11.04 -6.20 -11.23
C ARG A 106 11.46 -4.75 -11.39
N SER A 107 11.46 -4.00 -10.30
CA SER A 107 11.95 -2.62 -10.27
C SER A 107 12.96 -2.47 -9.12
N TRP A 108 13.90 -1.55 -9.29
CA TRP A 108 14.86 -1.17 -8.25
C TRP A 108 14.92 0.35 -8.17
N THR A 109 15.08 0.88 -6.96
CA THR A 109 15.22 2.32 -6.74
C THR A 109 16.16 2.56 -5.55
N ALA A 110 17.10 3.49 -5.71
CA ALA A 110 17.89 4.03 -4.61
C ALA A 110 17.32 5.38 -4.15
N TYR A 111 17.44 5.63 -2.85
CA TYR A 111 17.09 6.89 -2.23
C TYR A 111 18.35 7.73 -2.00
N GLU A 112 18.27 9.01 -2.36
CA GLU A 112 19.27 10.02 -2.00
C GLU A 112 18.78 10.80 -0.78
N TYR A 113 19.66 11.00 0.22
CA TYR A 113 19.38 11.69 1.49
C TYR A 113 20.39 12.80 1.75
#